data_AF-A0A7R9MIT5-F1
#
_entry.id   AF-A0A7R9MIT5-F1
#
_cell.length_a   1.000
_cell.length_b   1.000
_cell.length_c   1.000
_cell.angle_alpha   90.00
_cell.angle_beta   90.00
_cell.angle_gamma   90.00
#
_symmetry.space_group_name_H-M   'P 1'
#
loop_
_entity.id
_entity.type
_entity.pdbx_description
1 polymer ?
#
loop_
_entity_poly.entity_id
_entity_poly.type
_entity_poly.pdbx_seq_one_letter_code
_entity_poly.pdbx_strand_id
1 'polypeptide(L)'
;PKELVAELRQKAVERCEKSPDLYYSEDVERLKRDDWSVRRYLHQHKSKPDVQKGLEALDKALKWRKAYGVRELKDTDFAREGYTSVGAIIYGVDHNGTPIMIMRGKVSKKIKSWMKLAHQFLVYLVEKVDNSNEGKVNSSIIFKMQTVLEAVYKMCKSWLNEEQNKYVYLTGKKTITEYVDQDQLPDFLLGTNKTPYRTAPDGAPTAHELAEKLGIKPEKADKLVKHLEKFFEN
;
A
#
# COMPACT_ATOMS: atom_id res chain seq x y z
N PRO A 1 -5.40 -19.56 17.93
CA PRO A 1 -4.91 -18.72 16.79
C PRO A 1 -4.35 -19.54 15.61
N LYS A 2 -3.39 -20.45 15.83
CA LYS A 2 -2.82 -21.30 14.76
C LYS A 2 -3.84 -22.23 14.11
N GLU A 3 -4.68 -22.89 14.91
CA GLU A 3 -5.74 -23.78 14.40
C GLU A 3 -6.75 -23.03 13.52
N LEU A 4 -7.16 -21.82 13.93
CA LEU A 4 -8.06 -20.98 13.14
C LEU A 4 -7.45 -20.51 11.81
N VAL A 5 -6.14 -20.27 11.79
CA VAL A 5 -5.40 -19.95 10.56
C VAL A 5 -5.34 -21.17 9.65
N ALA A 6 -5.07 -22.36 10.19
CA ALA A 6 -5.07 -23.59 9.41
C ALA A 6 -6.47 -23.90 8.83
N GLU A 7 -7.53 -23.75 9.62
CA GLU A 7 -8.91 -23.95 9.19
C GLU A 7 -9.30 -22.95 8.07
N LEU A 8 -9.01 -21.67 8.27
CA LEU A 8 -9.28 -20.64 7.25
C LEU A 8 -8.48 -20.90 5.96
N ARG A 9 -7.20 -21.26 6.08
CA ARG A 9 -6.34 -21.60 4.95
C ARG A 9 -6.93 -22.74 4.14
N GLN A 10 -7.27 -23.85 4.80
CA GLN A 10 -7.84 -25.01 4.14
C GLN A 10 -9.11 -24.63 3.36
N LYS A 11 -10.07 -23.99 4.03
CA LYS A 11 -11.33 -23.55 3.40
C LYS A 11 -11.11 -22.58 2.24
N ALA A 12 -10.13 -21.68 2.36
CA ALA A 12 -9.79 -20.72 1.31
C ALA A 12 -9.18 -21.41 0.08
N VAL A 13 -8.22 -22.32 0.28
CA VAL A 13 -7.58 -23.06 -0.81
C VAL A 13 -8.59 -23.95 -1.53
N GLU A 14 -9.40 -24.72 -0.81
CA GLU A 14 -10.47 -25.55 -1.40
C GLU A 14 -11.47 -24.71 -2.21
N ARG A 15 -11.80 -23.50 -1.74
CA ARG A 15 -12.67 -22.57 -2.48
C ARG A 15 -12.01 -22.07 -3.75
N CYS A 16 -10.71 -21.77 -3.71
CA CYS A 16 -9.97 -21.32 -4.88
C CYS A 16 -9.87 -22.43 -5.94
N GLU A 17 -9.64 -23.66 -5.53
CA GLU A 17 -9.54 -24.83 -6.41
C GLU A 17 -10.85 -25.15 -7.14
N LYS A 18 -12.00 -24.82 -6.54
CA LYS A 18 -13.32 -24.96 -7.19
C LYS A 18 -13.58 -23.91 -8.28
N SER A 19 -12.83 -22.82 -8.33
CA SER A 19 -13.03 -21.73 -9.29
C SER A 19 -11.71 -21.02 -9.62
N PRO A 20 -10.71 -21.75 -10.16
CA PRO A 20 -9.34 -21.25 -10.32
C PRO A 20 -9.26 -19.99 -11.20
N ASP A 21 -10.17 -19.83 -12.16
CA ASP A 21 -10.23 -18.67 -13.04
C ASP A 21 -10.54 -17.35 -12.31
N LEU A 22 -11.02 -17.39 -11.07
CA LEU A 22 -11.33 -16.19 -10.29
C LEU A 22 -10.14 -15.66 -9.46
N TYR A 23 -9.03 -16.40 -9.40
CA TYR A 23 -7.90 -16.08 -8.51
C TYR A 23 -6.56 -16.11 -9.26
N TYR A 24 -5.56 -15.37 -8.77
CA TYR A 24 -4.17 -15.58 -9.20
C TYR A 24 -3.65 -16.87 -8.56
N SER A 25 -2.97 -17.71 -9.35
CA SER A 25 -2.37 -18.94 -8.81
C SER A 25 -1.32 -18.60 -7.75
N GLU A 26 -0.60 -17.51 -7.91
CA GLU A 26 0.44 -17.06 -6.98
C GLU A 26 -0.14 -16.58 -5.64
N ASP A 27 -1.34 -16.00 -5.65
CA ASP A 27 -2.03 -15.66 -4.40
C ASP A 27 -2.47 -16.93 -3.67
N VAL A 28 -2.96 -17.96 -4.40
CA VAL A 28 -3.32 -19.26 -3.83
C VAL A 28 -2.10 -19.97 -3.24
N GLU A 29 -0.97 -19.97 -3.95
CA GLU A 29 0.29 -20.51 -3.43
C GLU A 29 0.79 -19.73 -2.21
N ARG A 30 0.58 -18.41 -2.18
CA ARG A 30 0.90 -17.60 -1.00
C ARG A 30 0.07 -18.03 0.22
N LEU A 31 -1.23 -18.31 0.06
CA LEU A 31 -2.06 -18.80 1.17
C LEU A 31 -1.49 -20.07 1.82
N LYS A 32 -0.90 -20.97 1.02
CA LYS A 32 -0.37 -22.26 1.49
C LYS A 32 0.87 -22.10 2.37
N ARG A 33 1.66 -21.04 2.17
CA ARG A 33 2.97 -20.86 2.82
C ARG A 33 3.08 -19.68 3.79
N ASP A 34 2.19 -18.69 3.67
CA ASP A 34 2.24 -17.44 4.43
C ASP A 34 1.08 -17.35 5.44
N ASP A 35 1.37 -17.55 6.73
CA ASP A 35 0.41 -17.42 7.83
C ASP A 35 -0.24 -16.03 7.89
N TRP A 36 0.51 -14.97 7.59
CA TRP A 36 0.00 -13.59 7.65
C TRP A 36 -1.04 -13.31 6.57
N SER A 37 -0.81 -13.82 5.35
CA SER A 37 -1.77 -13.71 4.24
C SER A 37 -3.15 -14.27 4.58
N VAL A 38 -3.23 -15.19 5.54
CA VAL A 38 -4.45 -15.82 6.03
C VAL A 38 -4.94 -15.13 7.31
N ARG A 39 -4.07 -15.01 8.33
CA ARG A 39 -4.40 -14.52 9.68
C ARG A 39 -4.99 -13.10 9.67
N ARG A 40 -4.59 -12.24 8.72
CA ARG A 40 -5.10 -10.87 8.61
C ARG A 40 -6.63 -10.78 8.49
N TYR A 41 -7.27 -11.82 7.97
CA TYR A 41 -8.73 -11.87 7.78
C TYR A 41 -9.51 -12.43 8.99
N LEU A 42 -8.83 -12.97 10.01
CA LEU A 42 -9.50 -13.59 11.17
C LEU A 42 -9.99 -12.61 12.25
N HIS A 43 -9.59 -11.34 12.20
CA HIS A 43 -9.75 -10.41 13.34
C HIS A 43 -10.75 -9.27 13.07
N GLN A 44 -11.71 -9.44 12.15
CA GLN A 44 -12.65 -8.36 11.80
C GLN A 44 -13.72 -8.07 12.89
N HIS A 45 -13.78 -8.84 13.99
CA HIS A 45 -14.77 -8.65 15.06
C HIS A 45 -14.17 -8.57 16.46
N LYS A 46 -14.67 -7.60 17.25
CA LYS A 46 -14.14 -7.11 18.53
C LYS A 46 -14.15 -8.09 19.72
N SER A 47 -14.51 -9.35 19.53
CA SER A 47 -14.68 -10.27 20.67
C SER A 47 -14.27 -11.70 20.42
N LYS A 48 -14.44 -12.26 19.21
CA LYS A 48 -13.91 -13.58 18.81
C LYS A 48 -13.63 -13.64 17.31
N PRO A 49 -12.53 -14.30 16.88
CA PRO A 49 -12.31 -14.62 15.47
C PRO A 49 -13.46 -15.45 14.89
N ASP A 50 -13.87 -15.12 13.67
CA ASP A 50 -14.94 -15.80 12.93
C ASP A 50 -14.37 -16.29 11.60
N VAL A 51 -14.17 -17.61 11.48
CA VAL A 51 -13.56 -18.23 10.30
C VAL A 51 -14.41 -18.05 9.06
N GLN A 52 -15.74 -18.09 9.18
CA GLN A 52 -16.64 -17.95 8.03
C GLN A 52 -16.56 -16.54 7.46
N LYS A 53 -16.61 -15.52 8.32
CA LYS A 53 -16.44 -14.13 7.88
C LYS A 53 -15.04 -13.84 7.36
N GLY A 54 -14.02 -14.41 8.00
CA GLY A 54 -12.64 -14.33 7.51
C GLY A 54 -12.51 -14.92 6.10
N LEU A 55 -13.18 -16.05 5.85
CA LEU A 55 -13.21 -16.71 4.54
C LEU A 55 -13.90 -15.87 3.48
N GLU A 56 -15.03 -15.23 3.81
CA GLU A 56 -15.72 -14.30 2.90
C GLU A 56 -14.88 -13.06 2.57
N ALA A 57 -14.22 -12.48 3.58
CA ALA A 57 -13.34 -11.33 3.39
C ALA A 57 -12.10 -11.67 2.55
N LEU A 58 -11.48 -12.83 2.82
CA LEU A 58 -10.34 -13.34 2.06
C LEU A 58 -10.73 -13.61 0.61
N ASP A 59 -11.84 -14.33 0.38
CA ASP A 59 -12.35 -14.63 -0.97
C ASP A 59 -12.62 -13.35 -1.78
N LYS A 60 -13.30 -12.37 -1.16
CA LYS A 60 -13.56 -11.07 -1.78
C LYS A 60 -12.26 -10.33 -2.11
N ALA A 61 -11.26 -10.38 -1.24
CA ALA A 61 -9.98 -9.73 -1.47
C ALA A 61 -9.22 -10.36 -2.63
N LEU A 62 -9.16 -11.69 -2.71
CA LEU A 62 -8.46 -12.37 -3.82
C LEU A 62 -9.15 -12.13 -5.18
N LYS A 63 -10.48 -12.20 -5.22
CA LYS A 63 -11.24 -11.86 -6.44
C LYS A 63 -11.03 -10.43 -6.87
N TRP A 64 -11.03 -9.49 -5.90
CA TRP A 64 -10.74 -8.09 -6.18
C TRP A 64 -9.33 -7.91 -6.73
N ARG A 65 -8.32 -8.60 -6.17
CA ARG A 65 -6.94 -8.53 -6.67
C ARG A 65 -6.86 -8.90 -8.14
N LYS A 66 -7.50 -10.00 -8.54
CA LYS A 66 -7.56 -10.44 -9.95
C LYS A 66 -8.35 -9.48 -10.83
N ALA A 67 -9.55 -9.07 -10.40
CA ALA A 67 -10.38 -8.15 -11.16
C ALA A 67 -9.74 -6.75 -11.34
N TYR A 68 -8.93 -6.32 -10.35
CA TYR A 68 -8.25 -5.02 -10.38
C TYR A 68 -6.96 -5.05 -11.20
N GLY A 69 -6.35 -6.21 -11.39
CA GLY A 69 -5.06 -6.36 -12.04
C GLY A 69 -3.90 -5.98 -11.12
N VAL A 70 -3.92 -6.42 -9.85
CA VAL A 70 -2.90 -6.03 -8.86
C VAL A 70 -1.50 -6.53 -9.23
N ARG A 71 -1.37 -7.73 -9.80
CA ARG A 71 -0.06 -8.34 -10.11
C ARG A 71 0.54 -7.82 -11.41
N GLU A 72 -0.24 -7.15 -12.23
CA GLU A 72 0.14 -6.56 -13.51
C GLU A 72 0.73 -5.16 -13.33
N LEU A 73 0.53 -4.53 -12.15
CA LEU A 73 1.11 -3.24 -11.83
C LEU A 73 2.63 -3.35 -11.73
N LYS A 74 3.34 -2.49 -12.47
CA LYS A 74 4.80 -2.42 -12.49
C LYS A 74 5.29 -0.99 -12.38
N ASP A 75 6.58 -0.85 -12.07
CA ASP A 75 7.22 0.45 -11.84
C ASP A 75 7.06 1.42 -13.02
N THR A 76 7.03 0.90 -14.25
CA THR A 76 6.90 1.70 -15.48
C THR A 76 5.47 2.18 -15.77
N ASP A 77 4.48 1.79 -14.96
CA ASP A 77 3.09 2.24 -15.14
C ASP A 77 2.81 3.62 -14.53
N PHE A 78 3.76 4.14 -13.75
CA PHE A 78 3.61 5.36 -12.96
C PHE A 78 4.63 6.42 -13.37
N ALA A 79 4.19 7.68 -13.34
CA ALA A 79 5.04 8.81 -13.67
C ALA A 79 6.18 8.97 -12.65
N ARG A 80 7.39 9.27 -13.13
CA ARG A 80 8.60 9.57 -12.35
C ARG A 80 8.34 10.60 -11.26
N GLU A 81 7.58 11.65 -11.57
CA GLU A 81 7.20 12.72 -10.65
C GLU A 81 6.37 12.19 -9.47
N GLY A 82 5.60 11.12 -9.68
CA GLY A 82 4.90 10.41 -8.61
C GLY A 82 5.85 9.89 -7.54
N TYR A 83 6.97 9.30 -7.96
CA TYR A 83 8.03 8.81 -7.07
C TYR A 83 8.83 9.97 -6.44
N THR A 84 9.34 10.90 -7.25
CA THR A 84 10.25 11.95 -6.77
C THR A 84 9.56 13.02 -5.92
N SER A 85 8.24 13.13 -5.99
CA SER A 85 7.44 14.02 -5.12
C SER A 85 7.39 13.55 -3.67
N VAL A 86 7.72 12.28 -3.43
CA VAL A 86 7.70 11.66 -2.11
C VAL A 86 6.29 11.67 -1.51
N GLY A 87 5.24 11.71 -2.34
CA GLY A 87 3.85 11.72 -1.87
C GLY A 87 3.45 10.44 -1.13
N ALA A 88 4.00 9.31 -1.56
CA ALA A 88 3.99 8.03 -0.86
C ALA A 88 5.29 7.29 -1.20
N ILE A 89 6.02 6.81 -0.18
CA ILE A 89 7.28 6.07 -0.33
C ILE A 89 7.37 4.94 0.67
N ILE A 90 8.23 3.96 0.39
CA ILE A 90 8.64 2.93 1.36
C ILE A 90 10.06 3.30 1.81
N TYR A 91 10.28 3.50 3.11
CA TYR A 91 11.56 3.99 3.61
C TYR A 91 11.82 3.60 5.06
N GLY A 92 12.96 2.97 5.29
CA GLY A 92 13.35 2.48 6.62
C GLY A 92 12.46 1.35 7.13
N VAL A 93 12.70 0.99 8.39
CA VAL A 93 11.92 0.00 9.13
C VAL A 93 11.52 0.51 10.50
N ASP A 94 10.42 -0.01 11.07
CA ASP A 94 10.04 0.27 12.45
C ASP A 94 10.93 -0.50 13.45
N HIS A 95 10.70 -0.32 14.75
CA HIS A 95 11.45 -1.02 15.81
C HIS A 95 11.35 -2.57 15.73
N ASN A 96 10.42 -3.11 14.95
CA ASN A 96 10.25 -4.55 14.74
C ASN A 96 10.92 -5.03 13.43
N GLY A 97 11.62 -4.15 12.72
CA GLY A 97 12.23 -4.44 11.43
C GLY A 97 11.23 -4.49 10.27
N THR A 98 10.03 -3.91 10.44
CA THR A 98 8.97 -3.91 9.43
C THR A 98 9.13 -2.71 8.49
N PRO A 99 9.11 -2.91 7.16
CA PRO A 99 9.18 -1.80 6.20
C PRO A 99 8.07 -0.77 6.43
N ILE A 100 8.45 0.51 6.41
CA ILE A 100 7.51 1.60 6.64
C ILE A 100 7.07 2.20 5.31
N MET A 101 5.76 2.23 5.07
CA MET A 101 5.17 3.12 4.05
C MET A 101 4.89 4.49 4.66
N ILE A 102 5.52 5.54 4.12
CA ILE A 102 5.32 6.94 4.50
C ILE A 102 4.44 7.61 3.44
N MET A 103 3.29 8.14 3.84
CA MET A 103 2.44 8.95 2.97
C MET A 103 2.46 10.41 3.41
N ARG A 104 2.67 11.37 2.49
CA ARG A 104 2.62 12.83 2.73
C ARG A 104 1.35 13.40 2.11
N GLY A 105 0.24 13.47 2.85
CA GLY A 105 -1.05 13.88 2.28
C GLY A 105 -1.09 15.30 1.69
N LYS A 106 -0.18 16.20 2.09
CA LYS A 106 -0.03 17.53 1.45
C LYS A 106 0.39 17.46 -0.02
N VAL A 107 1.11 16.41 -0.41
CA VAL A 107 1.53 16.18 -1.80
C VAL A 107 0.35 15.69 -2.63
N SER A 108 -0.63 15.00 -2.02
CA SER A 108 -1.82 14.55 -2.72
C SER A 108 -2.71 15.72 -3.14
N LYS A 109 -3.16 15.72 -4.39
CA LYS A 109 -4.13 16.67 -4.91
C LYS A 109 -5.16 15.96 -5.75
N LYS A 110 -6.44 16.32 -5.56
CA LYS A 110 -7.53 15.82 -6.40
C LYS A 110 -7.40 16.39 -7.81
N ILE A 111 -6.79 15.62 -8.71
CA ILE A 111 -6.80 15.90 -10.15
C ILE A 111 -7.50 14.73 -10.83
N LYS A 112 -8.75 14.94 -11.25
CA LYS A 112 -9.66 13.88 -11.72
C LYS A 112 -9.02 12.95 -12.76
N SER A 113 -8.24 13.49 -13.70
CA SER A 113 -7.55 12.72 -14.75
C SER A 113 -6.47 11.77 -14.22
N TRP A 114 -5.91 12.04 -13.04
CA TRP A 114 -4.82 11.27 -12.44
C TRP A 114 -5.26 10.39 -11.27
N MET A 115 -6.52 10.50 -10.83
CA MET A 115 -7.01 9.79 -9.64
C MET A 115 -6.90 8.27 -9.76
N LYS A 116 -7.18 7.70 -10.95
CA LYS A 116 -7.05 6.25 -11.17
C LYS A 116 -5.61 5.80 -10.99
N LEU A 117 -4.65 6.47 -11.63
CA LEU A 117 -3.23 6.19 -11.49
C LEU A 117 -2.73 6.37 -10.06
N ALA A 118 -3.18 7.42 -9.37
CA ALA A 118 -2.83 7.64 -7.97
C ALA A 118 -3.32 6.49 -7.05
N HIS A 119 -4.52 5.97 -7.29
CA HIS A 119 -5.01 4.79 -6.56
C HIS A 119 -4.21 3.54 -6.90
N GLN A 120 -3.92 3.29 -8.19
CA GLN A 120 -3.10 2.16 -8.62
C GLN A 120 -1.69 2.23 -8.03
N PHE A 121 -1.11 3.42 -7.94
CA PHE A 121 0.21 3.63 -7.34
C PHE A 121 0.21 3.29 -5.84
N LEU A 122 -0.83 3.69 -5.10
CA LEU A 122 -0.96 3.32 -3.70
C LEU A 122 -1.14 1.81 -3.51
N VAL A 123 -1.97 1.16 -4.33
CA VAL A 123 -2.12 -0.31 -4.32
C VAL A 123 -0.78 -1.00 -4.61
N TYR A 124 -0.04 -0.50 -5.59
CA TYR A 124 1.28 -1.01 -5.95
C TYR A 124 2.30 -0.89 -4.81
N LEU A 125 2.35 0.26 -4.12
CA LEU A 125 3.23 0.43 -2.96
C LEU A 125 2.83 -0.48 -1.79
N VAL A 126 1.53 -0.62 -1.52
CA VAL A 126 1.04 -1.55 -0.50
C VAL A 126 1.43 -3.00 -0.84
N GLU A 127 1.32 -3.40 -2.11
CA GLU A 127 1.74 -4.72 -2.58
C GLU A 127 3.26 -4.92 -2.42
N LYS A 128 4.07 -3.89 -2.71
CA LYS A 128 5.52 -3.94 -2.48
C LYS A 128 5.87 -4.16 -1.01
N VAL A 129 5.22 -3.44 -0.09
CA VAL A 129 5.41 -3.63 1.36
C VAL A 129 4.95 -5.02 1.80
N ASP A 130 3.78 -5.46 1.35
CA ASP A 130 3.21 -6.74 1.78
C ASP A 130 4.04 -7.93 1.26
N ASN A 131 4.69 -7.81 0.11
CA ASN A 131 5.57 -8.83 -0.44
C ASN A 131 6.99 -8.81 0.16
N SER A 132 7.48 -7.66 0.64
CA SER A 132 8.80 -7.57 1.27
C SER A 132 8.82 -8.05 2.72
N ASN A 133 7.66 -8.30 3.32
CA ASN A 133 7.57 -8.52 4.77
C ASN A 133 7.67 -9.98 5.23
N GLU A 134 7.96 -10.95 4.34
CA GLU A 134 8.17 -12.38 4.68
C GLU A 134 7.11 -13.00 5.64
N GLY A 135 5.86 -12.52 5.59
CA GLY A 135 4.79 -12.99 6.48
C GLY A 135 4.76 -12.35 7.89
N LYS A 136 5.48 -11.24 8.10
CA LYS A 136 5.34 -10.38 9.28
C LYS A 136 4.18 -9.39 9.11
N VAL A 137 3.77 -8.77 10.22
CA VAL A 137 2.72 -7.73 10.23
C VAL A 137 3.26 -6.46 9.58
N ASN A 138 2.55 -5.86 8.63
CA ASN A 138 2.98 -4.58 8.01
C ASN A 138 2.69 -3.39 8.93
N SER A 139 3.67 -2.51 9.11
CA SER A 139 3.52 -1.20 9.73
C SER A 139 3.41 -0.13 8.65
N SER A 140 2.33 0.64 8.65
CA SER A 140 2.10 1.73 7.70
C SER A 140 2.06 3.05 8.46
N ILE A 141 3.07 3.90 8.28
CA ILE A 141 3.11 5.21 8.96
C ILE A 141 2.46 6.26 8.06
N ILE A 142 1.27 6.68 8.44
CA ILE A 142 0.48 7.65 7.69
C ILE A 142 0.77 9.05 8.23
N PHE A 143 1.59 9.83 7.52
CA PHE A 143 1.96 11.18 7.91
C PHE A 143 1.09 12.27 7.23
N LYS A 144 0.22 12.92 8.03
CA LYS A 144 -0.69 14.01 7.62
C LYS A 144 -1.69 13.66 6.51
N MET A 145 -2.92 13.37 6.90
CA MET A 145 -4.07 13.25 5.99
C MET A 145 -4.70 14.62 5.70
N GLN A 146 -5.00 14.92 4.42
CA GLN A 146 -6.07 15.85 4.05
C GLN A 146 -6.91 15.25 2.90
N THR A 147 -8.23 15.18 3.14
CA THR A 147 -9.43 15.01 2.28
C THR A 147 -9.44 14.09 1.03
N VAL A 148 -8.32 13.65 0.48
CA VAL A 148 -8.25 12.76 -0.70
C VAL A 148 -8.19 11.28 -0.30
N LEU A 149 -7.64 10.98 0.87
CA LEU A 149 -7.36 9.61 1.29
C LEU A 149 -8.46 8.95 2.13
N GLU A 150 -9.60 9.57 2.41
CA GLU A 150 -10.65 8.87 3.16
C GLU A 150 -11.16 7.60 2.45
N ALA A 151 -11.24 7.59 1.12
CA ALA A 151 -11.69 6.42 0.37
C ALA A 151 -10.64 5.29 0.33
N VAL A 152 -9.37 5.63 0.13
CA VAL A 152 -8.26 4.67 0.17
C VAL A 152 -8.00 4.20 1.59
N TYR A 153 -8.02 5.10 2.59
CA TYR A 153 -7.98 4.74 4.00
C TYR A 153 -9.17 3.89 4.42
N LYS A 154 -10.41 4.16 3.97
CA LYS A 154 -11.56 3.27 4.22
C LYS A 154 -11.39 1.90 3.53
N MET A 155 -10.83 1.88 2.33
CA MET A 155 -10.50 0.64 1.60
C MET A 155 -9.42 -0.17 2.34
N CYS A 156 -8.29 0.44 2.67
CA CYS A 156 -7.23 -0.16 3.48
C CYS A 156 -7.75 -0.56 4.87
N LYS A 157 -8.56 0.27 5.54
CA LYS A 157 -9.15 -0.03 6.85
C LYS A 157 -10.13 -1.20 6.78
N SER A 158 -10.83 -1.40 5.67
CA SER A 158 -11.62 -2.63 5.47
C SER A 158 -10.74 -3.89 5.35
N TRP A 159 -9.45 -3.72 5.09
CA TRP A 159 -8.43 -4.79 5.09
C TRP A 159 -7.65 -4.87 6.41
N LEU A 160 -7.82 -3.92 7.34
CA LEU A 160 -7.06 -3.80 8.58
C LEU A 160 -7.95 -4.01 9.82
N ASN A 161 -7.62 -5.01 10.62
CA ASN A 161 -8.26 -5.32 11.90
C ASN A 161 -7.76 -4.43 13.07
N GLU A 162 -8.30 -4.57 14.30
CA GLU A 162 -7.88 -3.76 15.46
C GLU A 162 -6.41 -3.96 15.86
N GLU A 163 -5.84 -5.15 15.66
CA GLU A 163 -4.40 -5.43 15.86
C GLU A 163 -3.58 -4.69 14.79
N GLN A 164 -4.04 -4.66 13.54
CA GLN A 164 -3.37 -4.02 12.41
C GLN A 164 -3.49 -2.49 12.42
N ASN A 165 -4.60 -1.96 12.92
CA ASN A 165 -4.76 -0.51 13.12
C ASN A 165 -3.73 0.05 14.12
N LYS A 166 -3.19 -0.77 15.04
CA LYS A 166 -2.11 -0.34 15.96
C LYS A 166 -0.81 -0.02 15.23
N TYR A 167 -0.62 -0.57 14.04
CA TYR A 167 0.55 -0.34 13.19
C TYR A 167 0.26 0.70 12.09
N VAL A 168 -0.93 1.32 12.12
CA VAL A 168 -1.25 2.50 11.31
C VAL A 168 -1.06 3.75 12.17
N TYR A 169 0.13 4.33 12.09
CA TYR A 169 0.46 5.50 12.90
C TYR A 169 0.02 6.78 12.18
N LEU A 170 -1.12 7.33 12.60
CA LEU A 170 -1.52 8.69 12.24
C LEU A 170 -0.73 9.67 13.12
N THR A 171 0.47 10.02 12.68
CA THR A 171 1.46 10.70 13.53
C THR A 171 1.87 12.06 12.97
N GLY A 172 2.24 12.98 13.87
CA GLY A 172 2.88 14.25 13.53
C GLY A 172 4.40 14.13 13.54
N LYS A 173 5.12 15.20 13.13
CA LYS A 173 6.59 15.16 13.02
C LYS A 173 7.28 14.86 14.37
N LYS A 174 6.62 15.22 15.48
CA LYS A 174 7.16 15.12 16.83
C LYS A 174 6.92 13.75 17.49
N THR A 175 6.00 12.96 16.96
CA THR A 175 5.55 11.69 17.55
C THR A 175 5.93 10.49 16.70
N ILE A 176 6.57 10.70 15.53
CA ILE A 176 7.02 9.59 14.68
C ILE A 176 8.21 8.84 15.28
N THR A 177 9.06 9.53 16.03
CA THR A 177 10.23 8.98 16.73
C THR A 177 9.87 8.07 17.90
N GLU A 178 8.59 7.98 18.27
CA GLU A 178 8.10 7.02 19.27
C GLU A 178 7.97 5.61 18.68
N TYR A 179 7.92 5.50 17.35
CA TYR A 179 7.65 4.25 16.63
C TYR A 179 8.79 3.83 15.70
N VAL A 180 9.67 4.77 15.35
CA VAL A 180 10.74 4.59 14.38
C VAL A 180 11.97 5.35 14.83
N ASP A 181 13.12 4.67 14.81
CA ASP A 181 14.40 5.29 15.09
C ASP A 181 14.74 6.39 14.07
N GLN A 182 15.44 7.43 14.53
CA GLN A 182 15.79 8.56 13.66
C GLN A 182 16.65 8.15 12.46
N ASP A 183 17.50 7.13 12.61
CA ASP A 183 18.33 6.61 11.52
C ASP A 183 17.56 5.75 10.50
N GLN A 184 16.27 5.46 10.75
CA GLN A 184 15.34 4.84 9.82
C GLN A 184 14.39 5.86 9.17
N LEU A 185 14.47 7.13 9.55
CA LEU A 185 13.60 8.19 9.02
C LEU A 185 14.34 9.09 8.01
N PRO A 186 13.62 9.65 7.02
CA PRO A 186 14.17 10.68 6.16
C PRO A 186 14.24 12.03 6.88
N ASP A 187 15.10 12.92 6.39
CA ASP A 187 15.33 14.26 6.95
C ASP A 187 14.05 15.10 7.12
N PHE A 188 13.10 15.04 6.20
CA PHE A 188 11.84 15.80 6.29
C PHE A 188 10.93 15.33 7.44
N LEU A 189 11.26 14.19 8.06
CA LEU A 189 10.65 13.61 9.28
C LEU A 189 11.62 13.62 10.47
N LEU A 190 12.61 14.53 10.48
CA LEU A 190 13.62 14.67 11.54
C LEU A 190 14.55 13.46 11.68
N GLY A 191 14.65 12.65 10.62
CA GLY A 191 15.56 11.52 10.60
C GLY A 191 16.98 11.88 10.18
N THR A 192 17.89 10.96 10.44
CA THR A 192 19.33 11.06 10.12
C THR A 192 19.74 10.15 8.96
N ASN A 193 18.83 9.30 8.47
CA ASN A 193 19.09 8.43 7.32
C ASN A 193 19.38 9.27 6.06
N LYS A 194 20.47 8.93 5.36
CA LYS A 194 20.93 9.63 4.15
C LYS A 194 20.60 8.88 2.86
N THR A 195 19.89 7.76 2.95
CA THR A 195 19.46 7.00 1.77
C THR A 195 18.61 7.90 0.88
N PRO A 196 18.94 8.06 -0.42
CA PRO A 196 18.14 8.83 -1.34
C PRO A 196 16.72 8.26 -1.46
N TYR A 197 15.71 9.13 -1.34
CA TYR A 197 14.29 8.75 -1.43
C TYR A 197 13.55 9.48 -2.56
N ARG A 198 14.20 10.42 -3.25
CA ARG A 198 13.67 11.15 -4.42
C ARG A 198 14.13 10.49 -5.71
N THR A 199 13.95 9.18 -5.78
CA THR A 199 14.39 8.35 -6.90
C THR A 199 13.19 7.73 -7.57
N ALA A 200 13.23 7.61 -8.89
CA ALA A 200 12.28 6.80 -9.63
C ALA A 200 12.98 5.55 -10.19
N PRO A 201 12.25 4.45 -10.34
CA PRO A 201 12.75 3.26 -11.02
C PRO A 201 13.17 3.57 -12.46
N ASP A 202 14.12 2.80 -12.97
CA ASP A 202 14.54 2.86 -14.37
C ASP A 202 13.35 2.58 -15.29
N GLY A 203 13.23 3.37 -16.36
CA GLY A 203 12.14 3.26 -17.32
C GLY A 203 10.80 3.85 -16.88
N ALA A 204 10.70 4.44 -15.68
CA ALA A 204 9.50 5.21 -15.30
C ALA A 204 9.34 6.43 -16.22
N PRO A 205 8.19 6.56 -16.92
CA PRO A 205 7.93 7.68 -17.83
C PRO A 205 7.76 8.99 -17.05
N THR A 206 7.94 10.12 -17.72
CA THR A 206 7.48 11.43 -17.22
C THR A 206 5.95 11.50 -17.18
N ALA A 207 5.42 12.46 -16.42
CA ALA A 207 3.98 12.72 -16.39
C ALA A 207 3.45 13.07 -17.78
N HIS A 208 4.23 13.76 -18.62
CA HIS A 208 3.83 14.10 -20.00
C HIS A 208 3.80 12.89 -20.92
N GLU A 209 4.83 12.05 -20.91
CA GLU A 209 4.87 10.80 -21.71
C GLU A 209 3.72 9.86 -21.31
N LEU A 210 3.46 9.73 -20.01
CA LEU A 210 2.35 8.92 -19.51
C LEU A 210 1.00 9.53 -19.89
N ALA A 211 0.88 10.86 -19.89
CA ALA A 211 -0.34 11.54 -20.30
C ALA A 211 -0.64 11.30 -21.79
N GLU A 212 0.36 11.41 -22.65
CA GLU A 212 0.25 11.11 -24.08
C GLU A 212 -0.26 9.68 -24.30
N LYS A 213 0.39 8.70 -23.64
CA LYS A 213 0.03 7.28 -23.74
C LYS A 213 -1.40 6.97 -23.28
N LEU A 214 -1.94 7.77 -22.36
CA LEU A 214 -3.28 7.60 -21.79
C LEU A 214 -4.34 8.52 -22.41
N GLY A 215 -3.99 9.33 -23.41
CA GLY A 215 -4.89 10.33 -24.00
C GLY A 215 -5.32 11.43 -23.01
N ILE A 216 -4.51 11.70 -21.99
CA ILE A 216 -4.70 12.80 -21.05
C ILE A 216 -4.15 14.07 -21.69
N LYS A 217 -4.95 15.14 -21.71
CA LYS A 217 -4.52 16.41 -22.31
C LYS A 217 -3.26 16.98 -21.62
N PRO A 218 -2.30 17.57 -22.37
CA PRO A 218 -1.05 18.10 -21.82
C PRO A 218 -1.24 19.08 -20.64
N GLU A 219 -2.27 19.93 -20.67
CA GLU A 219 -2.50 20.91 -19.59
C GLU A 219 -2.86 20.24 -18.25
N LYS A 220 -3.34 18.98 -18.29
CA LYS A 220 -3.56 18.18 -17.08
C LYS A 220 -2.26 17.57 -16.57
N ALA A 221 -1.30 17.24 -17.44
CA ALA A 221 0.05 16.85 -17.04
C ALA A 221 0.78 18.04 -16.42
N ASP A 222 0.74 19.22 -17.06
CA ASP A 222 1.31 20.46 -16.53
C ASP A 222 0.78 20.78 -15.13
N LYS A 223 -0.53 20.65 -14.94
CA LYS A 223 -1.18 20.87 -13.64
C LYS A 223 -0.70 19.89 -12.56
N LEU A 224 -0.39 18.64 -12.93
CA LEU A 224 0.17 17.65 -12.02
C LEU A 224 1.62 18.03 -11.69
N VAL A 225 2.47 18.20 -12.70
CA VAL A 225 3.90 18.51 -12.55
C VAL A 225 4.08 19.78 -11.70
N LYS A 226 3.43 20.88 -12.07
CA LYS A 226 3.45 22.16 -11.31
C LYS A 226 3.00 22.03 -9.86
N HIS A 227 2.17 21.03 -9.54
CA HIS A 227 1.79 20.76 -8.16
C HIS A 227 2.86 19.96 -7.41
N LEU A 228 3.44 18.94 -8.05
CA LEU A 228 4.45 18.06 -7.45
C LEU A 228 5.80 18.77 -7.26
N GLU A 229 6.19 19.66 -8.18
CA GLU A 229 7.42 20.44 -8.12
C GLU A 229 7.56 21.28 -6.85
N LYS A 230 6.43 21.73 -6.26
CA LYS A 230 6.40 22.45 -4.98
C LYS A 230 7.04 21.67 -3.82
N PHE A 231 7.21 20.36 -4.00
CA PHE A 231 7.74 19.44 -3.01
C PHE A 231 9.12 18.88 -3.38
N PHE A 232 9.73 19.29 -4.49
CA PHE A 232 11.07 18.83 -4.89
C PHE A 232 12.21 19.56 -4.17
N GLU A 233 11.99 20.81 -3.75
CA GLU A 233 13.03 21.69 -3.17
C GLU A 233 12.88 21.92 -1.65
N ASN A 234 11.89 21.27 -1.00
CA ASN A 234 11.60 21.39 0.43
C ASN A 234 11.82 20.09 1.20
#